data_AF-A0A4W5NUJ2-F1
#
_entry.id   AF-A0A4W5NUJ2-F1
#
_cell.length_a   1.000
_cell.length_b   1.000
_cell.length_c   1.000
_cell.angle_alpha   90.00
_cell.angle_beta   90.00
_cell.angle_gamma   90.00
#
_symmetry.space_group_name_H-M   'P 1'
#
loop_
_entity.id
_entity.type
_entity.pdbx_description
1 polymer ?
#
loop_
_entity_poly.entity_id
_entity_poly.type
_entity_poly.pdbx_seq_one_letter_code
_entity_poly.pdbx_strand_id
1 'polypeptide(L)'
;MTSVLQPQKEAPNGTYTFASRPRPVQNRTKYREPTAEQSDGQSNYGNIMYDRRVVRGNTYAQHILPVAAQPDPIEVQRQLESRRRSVARKRAMEQFRPRTPEALEGRKHIDVQTELYLEELNDRVEDTSVECQTDAFLDKPATPLFIPAKSGKDVATQIEEGELFDFDMEVRPVLEVLVGKTVEQALLEVMEEEELASLRAQQRAFEELRNAELVEVQRLEEQERRHREEKERRITQQREVLKKEMETADKIAARTFAQHYLADLLPSVYTTLREHGYFYDPVERDIETGFLPWLMAHVVNTLEKRYVARAVLDMLIHDVTQKRLELFQQMQPHDHSSQ
;
A
#
# COMPACT_ATOMS: atom_id res chain seq x y z
N MET A 1 25.76 -29.55 -43.05
CA MET A 1 26.03 -30.06 -41.68
C MET A 1 27.55 -30.00 -41.52
N THR A 2 28.13 -29.20 -40.64
CA THR A 2 28.09 -29.30 -39.19
C THR A 2 28.42 -27.95 -38.53
N SER A 3 27.60 -27.53 -37.57
CA SER A 3 27.81 -26.38 -36.69
C SER A 3 28.82 -26.71 -35.59
N VAL A 4 29.73 -25.79 -35.26
CA VAL A 4 30.55 -25.86 -34.04
C VAL A 4 30.40 -24.56 -33.25
N LEU A 5 29.88 -24.72 -32.04
CA LEU A 5 29.64 -23.71 -31.01
C LEU A 5 30.95 -23.11 -30.48
N GLN A 6 30.94 -21.81 -30.16
CA GLN A 6 31.99 -21.15 -29.38
C GLN A 6 31.76 -21.38 -27.87
N PRO A 7 32.81 -21.63 -27.07
CA PRO A 7 32.67 -21.74 -25.63
C PRO A 7 32.64 -20.35 -24.97
N GLN A 8 31.66 -20.16 -24.07
CA GLN A 8 31.61 -19.04 -23.12
C GLN A 8 32.85 -19.04 -22.22
N LYS A 9 33.48 -17.89 -22.05
CA LYS A 9 34.50 -17.65 -21.02
C LYS A 9 33.85 -16.92 -19.86
N GLU A 10 33.75 -17.62 -18.73
CA GLU A 10 33.45 -17.05 -17.42
C GLU A 10 34.55 -16.06 -17.00
N ALA A 11 34.17 -15.00 -16.29
CA ALA A 11 35.06 -14.00 -15.74
C ALA A 11 35.61 -14.46 -14.38
N PRO A 12 36.95 -14.56 -14.19
CA PRO A 12 37.51 -14.72 -12.86
C PRO A 12 37.84 -13.36 -12.24
N ASN A 13 37.39 -13.15 -11.00
CA ASN A 13 37.84 -12.08 -10.10
C ASN A 13 39.38 -12.07 -10.01
N GLY A 14 40.01 -11.01 -10.51
CA GLY A 14 41.45 -10.94 -10.70
C GLY A 14 42.15 -9.91 -9.80
N THR A 15 42.88 -10.41 -8.81
CA THR A 15 44.00 -9.72 -8.15
C THR A 15 45.07 -9.37 -9.21
N TYR A 16 45.46 -8.10 -9.33
CA TYR A 16 46.39 -7.61 -10.35
C TYR A 16 47.77 -8.29 -10.24
N THR A 17 48.15 -9.07 -11.25
CA THR A 17 49.47 -9.71 -11.37
C THR A 17 50.17 -9.17 -12.62
N PHE A 18 51.28 -8.44 -12.42
CA PHE A 18 52.10 -7.89 -13.51
C PHE A 18 53.22 -8.87 -13.87
N ALA A 19 53.26 -9.33 -15.13
CA ALA A 19 54.34 -10.14 -15.66
C ALA A 19 54.78 -9.61 -17.03
N SER A 20 56.01 -9.12 -17.13
CA SER A 20 56.63 -8.71 -18.40
C SER A 20 57.56 -9.82 -18.90
N ARG A 21 57.37 -10.29 -20.14
CA ARG A 21 58.32 -11.23 -20.78
C ARG A 21 59.60 -10.47 -21.19
N PRO A 22 60.80 -11.03 -20.95
CA PRO A 22 62.05 -10.37 -21.33
C PRO A 22 62.17 -10.29 -22.87
N ARG A 23 62.51 -9.11 -23.39
CA ARG A 23 62.82 -8.89 -24.81
C ARG A 23 64.35 -8.89 -25.00
N PRO A 24 64.87 -9.60 -26.03
CA PRO A 24 66.30 -9.57 -26.33
C PRO A 24 66.74 -8.21 -26.90
N VAL A 25 67.96 -7.80 -26.56
CA VAL A 25 68.59 -6.56 -27.03
C VAL A 25 68.95 -6.72 -28.51
N GLN A 26 68.42 -5.83 -29.36
CA GLN A 26 68.71 -5.81 -30.80
C GLN A 26 70.10 -5.17 -31.04
N ASN A 27 70.92 -5.82 -31.87
CA ASN A 27 72.24 -5.34 -32.25
C ASN A 27 72.13 -4.12 -33.18
N ARG A 28 72.76 -3.00 -32.77
CA ARG A 28 72.92 -1.81 -33.63
C ARG A 28 73.95 -2.06 -34.72
N THR A 29 73.61 -1.71 -35.96
CA THR A 29 74.55 -1.63 -37.08
C THR A 29 75.50 -0.43 -36.92
N LYS A 30 76.75 -0.61 -37.36
CA LYS A 30 77.90 0.28 -37.04
C LYS A 30 78.22 1.37 -38.09
N TYR A 31 77.38 1.60 -39.09
CA TYR A 31 77.61 2.64 -40.11
C TYR A 31 76.32 3.40 -40.46
N ARG A 32 76.46 4.72 -40.68
CA ARG A 32 75.39 5.73 -40.76
C ARG A 32 75.19 6.15 -42.22
N GLU A 33 73.99 5.90 -42.76
CA GLU A 33 73.47 6.65 -43.92
C GLU A 33 72.21 7.42 -43.50
N PRO A 34 72.01 8.66 -43.99
CA PRO A 34 70.89 9.50 -43.58
C PRO A 34 69.78 9.44 -44.64
N THR A 35 68.58 8.98 -44.29
CA THR A 35 67.31 9.55 -44.79
C THR A 35 66.07 8.85 -44.24
N ALA A 36 65.03 9.66 -44.06
CA ALA A 36 63.64 9.34 -43.70
C ALA A 36 63.40 8.91 -42.25
N GLU A 37 63.17 9.91 -41.40
CA GLU A 37 62.68 9.82 -40.03
C GLU A 37 61.29 9.16 -39.98
N GLN A 38 61.25 7.82 -40.00
CA GLN A 38 60.20 7.07 -39.34
C GLN A 38 60.57 7.04 -37.86
N SER A 39 59.97 7.95 -37.09
CA SER A 39 60.07 8.00 -35.62
C SER A 39 59.32 6.80 -35.02
N ASP A 40 59.94 5.63 -35.11
CA ASP A 40 59.59 4.48 -34.31
C ASP A 40 60.84 4.09 -33.51
N GLY A 41 60.86 4.44 -32.22
CA GLY A 41 61.90 4.02 -31.28
C GLY A 41 62.87 5.08 -30.75
N GLN A 42 62.52 6.37 -30.75
CA GLN A 42 63.05 7.23 -29.69
C GLN A 42 62.31 6.89 -28.41
N SER A 43 63.04 6.41 -27.40
CA SER A 43 62.57 6.35 -26.02
C SER A 43 62.27 7.78 -25.56
N ASN A 44 61.11 8.31 -25.97
CA ASN A 44 60.58 9.53 -25.43
C ASN A 44 60.33 9.24 -23.96
N TYR A 45 61.21 9.75 -23.10
CA TYR A 45 60.92 9.87 -21.69
C TYR A 45 59.61 10.65 -21.60
N GLY A 46 58.51 9.92 -21.35
CA GLY A 46 57.18 10.51 -21.27
C GLY A 46 57.23 11.60 -20.22
N ASN A 47 57.00 12.83 -20.64
CA ASN A 47 57.12 13.97 -19.77
C ASN A 47 56.15 13.75 -18.59
N ILE A 48 56.69 13.59 -17.38
CA ILE A 48 55.95 13.19 -16.18
C ILE A 48 54.79 14.15 -15.90
N MET A 49 54.85 15.36 -16.46
CA MET A 49 53.84 16.42 -16.47
C MET A 49 52.53 16.09 -17.23
N TYR A 50 52.49 15.03 -18.03
CA TYR A 50 51.27 14.59 -18.73
C TYR A 50 50.91 13.13 -18.46
N ASP A 51 51.65 12.44 -17.59
CA ASP A 51 51.33 11.07 -17.22
C ASP A 51 50.12 11.04 -16.28
N ARG A 52 49.04 10.40 -16.73
CA ARG A 52 47.78 10.26 -15.98
C ARG A 52 47.94 9.42 -14.71
N ARG A 53 49.02 8.62 -14.60
CA ARG A 53 49.34 7.83 -13.40
C ARG A 53 49.95 8.69 -12.29
N VAL A 54 50.50 9.84 -12.63
CA VAL A 54 51.21 10.72 -11.70
C VAL A 54 50.25 11.79 -11.21
N VAL A 55 49.67 11.56 -10.03
CA VAL A 55 48.73 12.47 -9.37
C VAL A 55 49.52 13.64 -8.79
N ARG A 56 49.27 14.85 -9.31
CA ARG A 56 49.90 16.09 -8.81
C ARG A 56 48.86 16.88 -8.02
N GLY A 57 49.10 17.04 -6.72
CA GLY A 57 48.17 17.70 -5.80
C GLY A 57 48.18 17.05 -4.41
N ASN A 58 47.47 17.66 -3.46
CA ASN A 58 47.36 17.15 -2.10
C ASN A 58 46.50 15.87 -2.07
N THR A 59 47.02 14.78 -1.51
CA THR A 59 46.40 13.44 -1.53
C THR A 59 45.18 13.28 -0.62
N TYR A 60 44.87 14.29 0.19
CA TYR A 60 43.76 14.28 1.14
C TYR A 60 42.37 14.37 0.50
N ALA A 61 42.26 14.83 -0.75
CA ALA A 61 40.99 14.96 -1.48
C ALA A 61 40.79 13.88 -2.56
N GLN A 62 41.47 12.74 -2.44
CA GLN A 62 41.10 11.58 -3.26
C GLN A 62 39.77 11.02 -2.76
N HIS A 63 38.69 11.28 -3.51
CA HIS A 63 37.49 10.46 -3.46
C HIS A 63 37.89 9.03 -3.87
N ILE A 64 38.24 8.21 -2.89
CA ILE A 64 38.29 6.76 -3.04
C ILE A 64 36.82 6.35 -3.18
N LEU A 65 36.35 6.31 -4.42
CA LEU A 65 35.06 5.68 -4.70
C LEU A 65 35.18 4.22 -4.27
N PRO A 66 34.26 3.70 -3.43
CA PRO A 66 34.25 2.29 -3.09
C PRO A 66 34.17 1.48 -4.38
N VAL A 67 34.96 0.41 -4.48
CA VAL A 67 34.97 -0.54 -5.62
C VAL A 67 33.58 -1.18 -5.87
N ALA A 68 32.60 -0.96 -4.98
CA ALA A 68 31.21 -1.39 -5.12
C ALA A 68 30.26 -0.34 -5.73
N ALA A 69 30.68 0.91 -5.93
CA ALA A 69 29.87 1.93 -6.61
C ALA A 69 30.07 1.81 -8.13
N GLN A 70 29.42 0.82 -8.73
CA GLN A 70 29.15 0.86 -10.17
C GLN A 70 28.41 2.18 -10.44
N PRO A 71 28.95 3.11 -11.25
CA PRO A 71 28.19 4.28 -11.63
C PRO A 71 26.93 3.79 -12.36
N ASP A 72 25.77 4.31 -11.98
CA ASP A 72 24.50 3.93 -12.60
C ASP A 72 24.65 3.99 -14.13
N PRO A 73 24.17 2.98 -14.88
CA PRO A 73 24.36 2.90 -16.33
C PRO A 73 23.84 4.16 -17.05
N ILE A 74 22.91 4.88 -16.42
CA ILE A 74 22.32 6.13 -16.87
C ILE A 74 23.34 7.30 -16.81
N GLU A 75 24.18 7.39 -15.78
CA GLU A 75 25.20 8.45 -15.68
C GLU A 75 26.35 8.23 -16.66
N VAL A 76 26.75 6.97 -16.87
CA VAL A 76 27.77 6.60 -17.87
C VAL A 76 27.28 6.93 -19.28
N GLN A 77 26.01 6.65 -19.58
CA GLN A 77 25.40 6.97 -20.87
C GLN A 77 25.30 8.49 -21.08
N ARG A 78 24.93 9.26 -20.04
CA ARG A 78 24.87 10.73 -20.08
C ARG A 78 26.26 11.37 -20.29
N GLN A 79 27.33 10.81 -19.71
CA GLN A 79 28.69 11.29 -19.94
C GLN A 79 29.19 10.97 -21.37
N LEU A 80 28.89 9.79 -21.91
CA LEU A 80 29.22 9.42 -23.29
C LEU A 80 28.48 10.30 -24.30
N GLU A 81 27.21 10.61 -24.02
CA GLU A 81 26.38 11.48 -24.85
C GLU A 81 26.87 12.94 -24.82
N SER A 82 27.21 13.47 -23.64
CA SER A 82 27.84 14.79 -23.49
C SER A 82 29.18 14.89 -24.24
N ARG A 83 30.00 13.84 -24.16
CA ARG A 83 31.25 13.75 -24.92
C ARG A 83 31.00 13.68 -26.42
N ARG A 84 29.99 12.95 -26.88
CA ARG A 84 29.57 12.94 -28.30
C ARG A 84 29.11 14.31 -28.76
N ARG A 85 28.29 15.00 -27.97
CA ARG A 85 27.74 16.33 -28.29
C ARG A 85 28.81 17.41 -28.35
N SER A 86 29.78 17.39 -27.43
CA SER A 86 30.92 18.32 -27.46
C SER A 86 31.83 18.11 -28.66
N VAL A 87 32.09 16.86 -29.07
CA VAL A 87 32.86 16.55 -30.28
C VAL A 87 32.10 16.96 -31.54
N ALA A 88 30.78 16.72 -31.61
CA ALA A 88 29.95 17.17 -32.71
C ALA A 88 29.92 18.70 -32.82
N ARG A 89 29.81 19.42 -31.68
CA ARG A 89 29.85 20.89 -31.64
C ARG A 89 31.20 21.44 -32.11
N LYS A 90 32.33 20.80 -31.75
CA LYS A 90 33.65 21.19 -32.26
C LYS A 90 33.76 20.98 -33.78
N ARG A 91 33.28 19.86 -34.31
CA ARG A 91 33.26 19.60 -35.76
C ARG A 91 32.37 20.58 -36.52
N ALA A 92 31.20 20.92 -35.98
CA ALA A 92 30.33 21.94 -36.57
C ALA A 92 31.00 23.32 -36.56
N MET A 93 31.65 23.71 -35.45
CA MET A 93 32.39 24.97 -35.35
C MET A 93 33.56 25.04 -36.36
N GLU A 94 34.22 23.92 -36.64
CA GLU A 94 35.27 23.83 -37.67
C GLU A 94 34.70 23.93 -39.10
N GLN A 95 33.49 23.44 -39.35
CA GLN A 95 32.81 23.56 -40.64
C GLN A 95 32.32 24.99 -40.94
N PHE A 96 31.94 25.76 -39.91
CA PHE A 96 31.47 27.14 -40.04
C PHE A 96 32.59 28.21 -39.99
N ARG A 97 33.86 27.82 -39.82
CA ARG A 97 34.96 28.77 -39.98
C ARG A 97 35.15 29.07 -41.47
N PRO A 98 35.03 30.34 -41.92
CA PRO A 98 35.40 30.71 -43.27
C PRO A 98 36.88 30.38 -43.46
N ARG A 99 37.17 29.37 -44.29
CA ARG A 99 38.54 28.95 -44.59
C ARG A 99 39.11 29.95 -45.57
N THR A 100 40.24 30.56 -45.25
CA THR A 100 41.09 31.17 -46.27
C THR A 100 41.52 30.06 -47.24
N PRO A 101 41.48 30.30 -48.56
CA PRO A 101 41.85 29.30 -49.55
C PRO A 101 43.29 28.82 -49.31
N GLU A 102 43.54 27.53 -49.58
CA GLU A 102 44.85 26.91 -49.36
C GLU A 102 45.91 27.52 -50.28
N ALA A 103 47.16 27.60 -49.80
CA ALA A 103 48.24 28.20 -50.59
C ALA A 103 48.52 27.36 -51.83
N LEU A 104 48.64 28.01 -52.98
CA LEU A 104 49.07 27.34 -54.21
C LEU A 104 50.45 26.69 -54.01
N GLU A 105 50.63 25.50 -54.58
CA GLU A 105 51.82 24.67 -54.39
C GLU A 105 53.10 25.46 -54.73
N GLY A 106 54.02 25.58 -53.76
CA GLY A 106 55.25 26.36 -53.87
C GLY A 106 55.19 27.81 -53.35
N ARG A 107 54.05 28.28 -52.83
CA ARG A 107 53.93 29.59 -52.17
C ARG A 107 53.54 29.45 -50.70
N LYS A 108 54.07 30.33 -49.84
CA LYS A 108 53.66 30.45 -48.43
C LYS A 108 52.86 31.74 -48.26
N HIS A 109 51.69 31.65 -47.62
CA HIS A 109 50.97 32.84 -47.20
C HIS A 109 51.78 33.57 -46.11
N ILE A 110 51.89 34.89 -46.25
CA ILE A 110 52.44 35.80 -45.26
C ILE A 110 51.30 36.70 -44.82
N ASP A 111 51.15 36.89 -43.51
CA ASP A 111 50.17 37.81 -42.96
C ASP A 111 50.62 39.25 -43.28
N VAL A 112 49.84 39.94 -44.11
CA VAL A 112 50.04 41.35 -44.45
C VAL A 112 49.21 42.19 -43.50
N GLN A 113 49.79 43.24 -42.91
CA GLN A 113 49.05 44.22 -42.11
C GLN A 113 47.94 44.84 -42.97
N THR A 114 46.71 44.42 -42.71
CA THR A 114 45.47 44.91 -43.37
C THR A 114 44.64 45.77 -42.43
N GLU A 115 45.19 46.07 -41.26
CA GLU A 115 44.67 47.09 -40.35
C GLU A 115 44.93 48.49 -40.93
N LEU A 116 43.96 49.40 -40.75
CA LEU A 116 44.03 50.76 -41.26
C LEU A 116 45.13 51.55 -40.53
N TYR A 117 46.33 51.61 -41.11
CA TYR A 117 47.45 52.41 -40.61
C TYR A 117 47.48 53.76 -41.35
N LEU A 118 46.97 54.82 -40.72
CA LEU A 118 47.02 56.18 -41.24
C LEU A 118 48.28 56.88 -40.69
N GLU A 119 49.26 57.12 -41.55
CA GLU A 119 50.37 58.03 -41.29
C GLU A 119 49.97 59.44 -41.75
N GLU A 120 49.79 60.37 -40.81
CA GLU A 120 49.58 61.79 -41.14
C GLU A 120 50.91 62.41 -41.58
N LEU A 121 51.07 62.62 -42.89
CA LEU A 121 52.16 63.40 -43.47
C LEU A 121 51.95 64.88 -43.11
N ASN A 122 52.68 65.38 -42.11
CA ASN A 122 52.61 66.77 -41.63
C ASN A 122 53.43 67.78 -42.45
N ASP A 123 53.80 67.47 -43.69
CA ASP A 123 54.63 68.35 -44.51
C ASP A 123 53.76 69.34 -45.30
N ARG A 124 53.78 70.61 -44.89
CA ARG A 124 53.10 71.70 -45.60
C ARG A 124 53.95 72.11 -46.80
N VAL A 125 53.43 71.87 -48.01
CA VAL A 125 54.05 72.39 -49.24
C VAL A 125 53.92 73.91 -49.27
N GLU A 126 55.02 74.63 -49.50
CA GLU A 126 55.03 76.09 -49.65
C GLU A 126 54.37 76.51 -50.98
N ASP A 127 53.21 77.14 -50.91
CA ASP A 127 52.54 77.73 -52.08
C ASP A 127 53.24 79.04 -52.48
N THR A 128 53.85 79.05 -53.67
CA THR A 128 54.44 80.26 -54.26
C THR A 128 53.43 80.93 -55.18
N SER A 129 52.88 82.07 -54.74
CA SER A 129 52.00 82.90 -55.56
C SER A 129 52.81 83.74 -56.55
N VAL A 130 52.66 83.48 -57.85
CA VAL A 130 53.19 84.34 -58.91
C VAL A 130 52.03 85.13 -59.50
N GLU A 131 52.04 86.45 -59.30
CA GLU A 131 51.04 87.35 -59.88
C GLU A 131 51.54 87.88 -61.23
N CYS A 132 50.79 87.62 -62.30
CA CYS A 132 51.04 88.17 -63.63
C CYS A 132 49.91 89.14 -64.03
N GLN A 133 50.27 90.40 -64.23
CA GLN A 133 49.40 91.44 -64.76
C GLN A 133 49.00 91.11 -66.21
N THR A 134 47.71 90.86 -66.43
CA THR A 134 47.13 90.64 -67.77
C THR A 134 46.05 91.68 -68.04
N ASP A 135 46.06 92.19 -69.27
CA ASP A 135 45.24 93.30 -69.77
C ASP A 135 43.74 92.94 -69.77
N ALA A 136 42.86 93.94 -69.70
CA ALA A 136 41.42 93.76 -69.54
C ALA A 136 40.79 93.16 -70.80
N PHE A 137 40.50 91.85 -70.77
CA PHE A 137 39.74 91.15 -71.80
C PHE A 137 38.31 91.71 -71.89
N LEU A 138 37.96 92.28 -73.04
CA LEU A 138 36.57 92.63 -73.38
C LEU A 138 35.78 91.34 -73.63
N ASP A 139 34.63 91.19 -72.96
CA ASP A 139 33.76 90.02 -73.06
C ASP A 139 33.30 89.78 -74.51
N LYS A 140 33.88 88.77 -75.15
CA LYS A 140 33.27 88.13 -76.31
C LYS A 140 32.02 87.38 -75.83
N PRO A 141 30.88 87.45 -76.55
CA PRO A 141 29.76 86.56 -76.24
C PRO A 141 30.24 85.10 -76.31
N ALA A 142 29.78 84.28 -75.37
CA ALA A 142 30.14 82.87 -75.31
C ALA A 142 29.89 82.22 -76.68
N THR A 143 30.93 81.64 -77.25
CA THR A 143 30.79 80.86 -78.49
C THR A 143 29.78 79.75 -78.22
N PRO A 144 28.77 79.56 -79.09
CA PRO A 144 27.77 78.52 -78.87
C PRO A 144 28.49 77.18 -78.75
N LEU A 145 28.22 76.44 -77.67
CA LEU A 145 28.76 75.11 -77.45
C LEU A 145 28.38 74.24 -78.64
N PHE A 146 29.38 73.77 -79.39
CA PHE A 146 29.16 72.77 -80.43
C PHE A 146 28.74 71.47 -79.75
N ILE A 147 27.45 71.16 -79.77
CA ILE A 147 26.92 69.87 -79.38
C ILE A 147 26.98 69.00 -80.64
N PRO A 148 27.90 68.02 -80.72
CA PRO A 148 27.93 67.10 -81.85
C PRO A 148 26.58 66.40 -81.94
N ALA A 149 26.03 66.26 -83.15
CA ALA A 149 24.88 65.39 -83.35
C ALA A 149 25.23 63.99 -82.81
N LYS A 150 24.37 63.41 -81.95
CA LYS A 150 24.60 62.05 -81.44
C LYS A 150 24.78 61.11 -82.64
N SER A 151 26.03 60.69 -82.87
CA SER A 151 26.37 59.72 -83.90
C SER A 151 26.46 58.34 -83.25
N GLY A 152 25.32 57.69 -83.11
CA GLY A 152 25.16 56.34 -82.57
C GLY A 152 23.70 55.92 -82.72
N LYS A 153 23.44 54.62 -82.89
CA LYS A 153 22.07 54.09 -82.85
C LYS A 153 21.77 53.74 -81.40
N ASP A 154 20.80 54.43 -80.79
CA ASP A 154 20.30 54.07 -79.47
C ASP A 154 19.56 52.73 -79.58
N VAL A 155 20.00 51.72 -78.83
CA VAL A 155 19.37 50.40 -78.74
C VAL A 155 18.96 50.17 -77.30
N ALA A 156 17.67 50.00 -77.05
CA ALA A 156 17.16 49.55 -75.77
C ALA A 156 16.97 48.04 -75.83
N THR A 157 17.56 47.33 -74.87
CA THR A 157 17.30 45.91 -74.62
C THR A 157 16.49 45.82 -73.33
N GLN A 158 15.28 45.27 -73.42
CA GLN A 158 14.42 45.01 -72.27
C GLN A 158 14.10 43.52 -72.26
N ILE A 159 14.15 42.93 -71.07
CA ILE A 159 13.75 41.54 -70.84
C ILE A 159 12.26 41.56 -70.50
N GLU A 160 11.47 40.82 -71.28
CA GLU A 160 10.02 40.75 -71.08
C GLU A 160 9.65 39.73 -69.99
N GLU A 161 8.45 39.89 -69.43
CA GLU A 161 7.97 39.00 -68.38
C GLU A 161 7.89 37.54 -68.88
N GLY A 162 8.65 36.65 -68.24
CA GLY A 162 8.73 35.23 -68.60
C GLY A 162 9.93 34.82 -69.47
N GLU A 163 10.74 35.77 -69.99
CA GLU A 163 11.88 35.45 -70.87
C GLU A 163 13.05 34.76 -70.15
N LEU A 164 13.17 34.96 -68.83
CA LEU A 164 14.19 34.34 -67.96
C LEU A 164 13.64 33.23 -67.05
N PHE A 165 12.39 32.81 -67.22
CA PHE A 165 11.77 31.83 -66.33
C PHE A 165 12.33 30.43 -66.56
N ASP A 166 12.97 29.85 -65.54
CA ASP A 166 13.39 28.45 -65.51
C ASP A 166 12.46 27.66 -64.57
N PHE A 167 11.59 26.84 -65.19
CA PHE A 167 10.63 26.03 -64.45
C PHE A 167 11.28 25.11 -63.42
N ASP A 168 12.41 24.48 -63.76
CA ASP A 168 13.06 23.49 -62.89
C ASP A 168 13.69 24.16 -61.66
N MET A 169 14.08 25.43 -61.77
CA MET A 169 14.54 26.23 -60.62
C MET A 169 13.37 26.72 -59.77
N GLU A 170 12.33 27.26 -60.40
CA GLU A 170 11.23 27.92 -59.69
C GLU A 170 10.23 26.94 -59.04
N VAL A 171 10.09 25.72 -59.57
CA VAL A 171 9.19 24.70 -58.99
C VAL A 171 9.79 24.00 -57.76
N ARG A 172 11.11 24.05 -57.60
CA ARG A 172 11.84 23.32 -56.53
C ARG A 172 11.35 23.67 -55.12
N PRO A 173 11.21 24.94 -54.73
CA PRO A 173 10.70 25.33 -53.41
C PRO A 173 9.24 24.87 -53.18
N VAL A 174 8.43 24.90 -54.23
CA VAL A 174 7.02 24.48 -54.16
C VAL A 174 6.92 22.97 -53.91
N LEU A 175 7.71 22.18 -54.65
CA LEU A 175 7.77 20.73 -54.47
C LEU A 175 8.37 20.35 -53.11
N GLU A 176 9.40 21.04 -52.65
CA GLU A 176 10.01 20.78 -51.34
C GLU A 176 9.00 20.99 -50.21
N VAL A 177 8.21 22.08 -50.26
CA VAL A 177 7.16 22.33 -49.28
C VAL A 177 6.02 21.31 -49.39
N LEU A 178 5.60 20.93 -50.60
CA LEU A 178 4.56 19.92 -50.79
C LEU A 178 4.98 18.55 -50.27
N VAL A 179 6.16 18.08 -50.65
CA VAL A 179 6.69 16.79 -50.19
C VAL A 179 6.96 16.83 -48.68
N GLY A 180 7.54 17.92 -48.17
CA GLY A 180 7.79 18.09 -46.74
C GLY A 180 6.49 18.02 -45.92
N LYS A 181 5.48 18.81 -46.29
CA LYS A 181 4.19 18.82 -45.59
C LYS A 181 3.44 17.50 -45.69
N THR A 182 3.44 16.86 -46.86
CA THR A 182 2.74 15.58 -47.04
C THR A 182 3.38 14.47 -46.21
N VAL A 183 4.72 14.41 -46.15
CA VAL A 183 5.43 13.43 -45.32
C VAL A 183 5.26 13.73 -43.83
N GLU A 184 5.35 15.00 -43.43
CA GLU A 184 5.16 15.42 -42.03
C GLU A 184 3.74 15.11 -41.54
N GLN A 185 2.72 15.44 -42.34
CA GLN A 185 1.33 15.14 -42.02
C GLN A 185 1.10 13.63 -41.93
N ALA A 186 1.57 12.84 -42.90
CA ALA A 186 1.43 11.39 -42.88
C ALA A 186 2.12 10.76 -41.66
N LEU A 187 3.29 11.27 -41.26
CA LEU A 187 3.99 10.78 -40.07
C LEU A 187 3.20 11.06 -38.78
N LEU A 188 2.65 12.28 -38.64
CA LEU A 188 1.83 12.64 -37.48
C LEU A 188 0.56 11.79 -37.39
N GLU A 189 -0.13 11.57 -38.51
CA GLU A 189 -1.34 10.74 -38.57
C GLU A 189 -1.04 9.29 -38.15
N VAL A 190 0.04 8.68 -38.68
CA VAL A 190 0.43 7.32 -38.32
C VAL A 190 0.81 7.20 -36.84
N MET A 191 1.52 8.20 -36.29
CA MET A 191 1.86 8.22 -34.87
C MET A 191 0.60 8.32 -34.00
N GLU A 192 -0.36 9.18 -34.35
CA GLU A 192 -1.63 9.31 -33.63
C GLU A 192 -2.45 8.01 -33.69
N GLU A 193 -2.51 7.36 -34.85
CA GLU A 193 -3.19 6.07 -35.00
C GLU A 193 -2.59 4.97 -34.14
N GLU A 194 -1.25 4.89 -34.07
CA GLU A 194 -0.55 3.92 -33.24
C GLU A 194 -0.76 4.18 -31.74
N GLU A 195 -0.72 5.44 -31.31
CA GLU A 195 -1.03 5.85 -29.93
C GLU A 195 -2.47 5.50 -29.55
N LEU A 196 -3.44 5.83 -30.40
CA LEU A 196 -4.85 5.48 -30.21
C LEU A 196 -5.06 3.96 -30.17
N ALA A 197 -4.36 3.20 -31.02
CA ALA A 197 -4.44 1.74 -31.01
C ALA A 197 -3.88 1.16 -29.69
N SER A 198 -2.75 1.68 -29.21
CA SER A 198 -2.14 1.30 -27.94
C SER A 198 -3.06 1.58 -26.74
N LEU A 199 -3.61 2.79 -26.67
CA LEU A 199 -4.56 3.18 -25.62
C LEU A 199 -5.82 2.30 -25.63
N ARG A 200 -6.39 2.03 -26.81
CA ARG A 200 -7.56 1.14 -26.94
C ARG A 200 -7.24 -0.30 -26.53
N ALA A 201 -6.03 -0.78 -26.80
CA ALA A 201 -5.61 -2.12 -26.39
C ALA A 201 -5.46 -2.20 -24.87
N GLN A 202 -4.84 -1.19 -24.25
CA GLN A 202 -4.73 -1.09 -22.79
C GLN A 202 -6.09 -1.02 -22.11
N GLN A 203 -7.01 -0.19 -22.63
CA GLN A 203 -8.35 -0.07 -22.10
C GLN A 203 -9.11 -1.41 -22.15
N ARG A 204 -9.05 -2.12 -23.29
CA ARG A 204 -9.66 -3.45 -23.43
C ARG A 204 -9.09 -4.46 -22.43
N ALA A 205 -7.76 -4.52 -22.30
CA ALA A 205 -7.12 -5.41 -21.33
C ALA A 205 -7.54 -5.10 -19.88
N PHE A 206 -7.66 -3.82 -19.54
CA PHE A 206 -8.12 -3.40 -18.22
C PHE A 206 -9.60 -3.74 -17.98
N GLU A 207 -10.46 -3.52 -18.98
CA GLU A 207 -11.88 -3.88 -18.90
C GLU A 207 -12.07 -5.40 -18.75
N GLU A 208 -11.31 -6.21 -19.48
CA GLU A 208 -11.31 -7.67 -19.35
C GLU A 208 -10.92 -8.11 -17.93
N LEU A 209 -9.82 -7.56 -17.39
CA LEU A 209 -9.38 -7.85 -16.03
C LEU A 209 -10.44 -7.44 -15.00
N ARG A 210 -10.96 -6.21 -15.10
CA ARG A 210 -11.99 -5.69 -14.20
C ARG A 210 -13.26 -6.52 -14.23
N ASN A 211 -13.68 -6.98 -15.41
CA ASN A 211 -14.85 -7.84 -15.55
C ASN A 211 -14.61 -9.22 -14.91
N ALA A 212 -13.40 -9.79 -15.07
CA ALA A 212 -13.03 -11.04 -14.42
C ALA A 212 -13.02 -10.91 -12.89
N GLU A 213 -12.41 -9.84 -12.36
CA GLU A 213 -12.40 -9.54 -10.92
C GLU A 213 -13.81 -9.35 -10.37
N LEU A 214 -14.69 -8.63 -11.08
CA LEU A 214 -16.06 -8.39 -10.65
C LEU A 214 -16.85 -9.71 -10.53
N VAL A 215 -16.69 -10.62 -11.50
CA VAL A 215 -17.32 -11.95 -11.45
C VAL A 215 -16.79 -12.78 -10.27
N GLU A 216 -15.48 -12.70 -9.99
CA GLU A 216 -14.89 -13.39 -8.85
C GLU A 216 -15.41 -12.86 -7.51
N VAL A 217 -15.49 -11.53 -7.36
CA VAL A 217 -16.04 -10.88 -6.17
C VAL A 217 -17.49 -11.30 -5.94
N GLN A 218 -18.33 -11.28 -6.98
CA GLN A 218 -19.72 -11.73 -6.87
C GLN A 218 -19.82 -13.19 -6.41
N ARG A 219 -18.96 -14.06 -6.94
CA ARG A 219 -18.90 -15.48 -6.52
C ARG A 219 -18.55 -15.61 -5.02
N LEU A 220 -17.60 -14.83 -4.54
CA LEU A 220 -17.18 -14.83 -3.14
C LEU A 220 -18.26 -14.24 -2.23
N GLU A 221 -18.91 -13.15 -2.62
CA GLU A 221 -20.01 -12.54 -1.88
C GLU A 221 -21.20 -13.50 -1.73
N GLU A 222 -21.58 -14.21 -2.79
CA GLU A 222 -22.63 -15.22 -2.70
C GLU A 222 -22.26 -16.38 -1.77
N GLN A 223 -21.00 -16.83 -1.81
CA GLN A 223 -20.52 -17.88 -0.91
C GLN A 223 -20.54 -17.38 0.54
N GLU A 224 -20.10 -16.16 0.80
CA GLU A 224 -20.13 -15.56 2.13
C GLU A 224 -21.57 -15.39 2.62
N ARG A 225 -22.49 -14.98 1.76
CA ARG A 225 -23.93 -14.87 2.09
C ARG A 225 -24.48 -16.21 2.56
N ARG A 226 -24.22 -17.30 1.83
CA ARG A 226 -24.65 -18.66 2.22
C ARG A 226 -24.06 -19.08 3.58
N HIS A 227 -22.76 -18.84 3.79
CA HIS A 227 -22.13 -19.16 5.07
C HIS A 227 -22.67 -18.32 6.23
N ARG A 228 -22.97 -17.04 5.99
CA ARG A 228 -23.55 -16.14 7.00
C ARG A 228 -24.95 -16.61 7.40
N GLU A 229 -25.80 -16.91 6.41
CA GLU A 229 -27.14 -17.45 6.65
C GLU A 229 -27.09 -18.78 7.44
N GLU A 230 -26.18 -19.69 7.08
CA GLU A 230 -26.02 -20.95 7.80
C GLU A 230 -25.52 -20.74 9.24
N LYS A 231 -24.53 -19.84 9.43
CA LYS A 231 -23.99 -19.49 10.74
C LYS A 231 -25.09 -18.90 11.64
N GLU A 232 -25.90 -17.99 11.12
CA GLU A 232 -27.02 -17.41 11.86
C GLU A 232 -28.03 -18.50 12.27
N ARG A 233 -28.40 -19.41 11.37
CA ARG A 233 -29.28 -20.55 11.70
C ARG A 233 -28.70 -21.44 12.80
N ARG A 234 -27.40 -21.71 12.78
CA ARG A 234 -26.73 -22.49 13.82
C ARG A 234 -26.73 -21.76 15.17
N ILE A 235 -26.49 -20.44 15.16
CA ILE A 235 -26.53 -19.62 16.38
C ILE A 235 -27.94 -19.60 16.98
N THR A 236 -28.99 -19.44 16.16
CA THR A 236 -30.37 -19.45 16.65
C THR A 236 -30.73 -20.81 17.26
N GLN A 237 -30.36 -21.91 16.61
CA GLN A 237 -30.57 -23.27 17.14
C GLN A 237 -29.84 -23.48 18.46
N GLN A 238 -28.55 -23.14 18.54
CA GLN A 238 -27.78 -23.26 19.78
C GLN A 238 -28.36 -22.41 20.92
N ARG A 239 -28.84 -21.21 20.60
CA ARG A 239 -29.49 -20.33 21.58
C ARG A 239 -30.78 -20.93 22.12
N GLU A 240 -31.57 -21.59 21.28
CA GLU A 240 -32.77 -22.31 21.71
C GLU A 240 -32.45 -23.54 22.57
N VAL A 241 -31.43 -24.31 22.20
CA VAL A 241 -30.95 -25.45 22.99
C VAL A 241 -30.51 -24.99 24.38
N LEU A 242 -29.68 -23.94 24.45
CA LEU A 242 -29.20 -23.39 25.71
C LEU A 242 -30.33 -22.87 26.61
N LYS A 243 -31.36 -22.23 26.03
CA LYS A 243 -32.56 -21.83 26.79
C LYS A 243 -33.27 -23.04 27.39
N LYS A 244 -33.47 -24.09 26.60
CA LYS A 244 -34.11 -25.34 27.09
C LYS A 244 -33.26 -26.01 28.17
N GLU A 245 -31.94 -26.05 28.00
CA GLU A 245 -31.02 -26.58 29.01
C GLU A 245 -31.15 -25.82 30.33
N MET A 246 -31.16 -24.48 30.29
CA MET A 246 -31.35 -23.64 31.48
C MET A 246 -32.69 -23.92 32.16
N GLU A 247 -33.79 -23.96 31.40
CA GLU A 247 -35.12 -24.30 31.93
C GLU A 247 -35.16 -25.70 32.55
N THR A 248 -34.49 -26.68 31.93
CA THR A 248 -34.42 -28.04 32.49
C THR A 248 -33.58 -28.09 33.75
N ALA A 249 -32.46 -27.36 33.80
CA ALA A 249 -31.60 -27.27 34.97
C ALA A 249 -32.36 -26.65 36.16
N ASP A 250 -33.11 -25.56 35.91
CA ASP A 250 -33.94 -24.91 36.93
C ASP A 250 -35.04 -25.85 37.45
N LYS A 251 -35.71 -26.58 36.56
CA LYS A 251 -36.72 -27.58 36.95
C LYS A 251 -36.12 -28.71 37.79
N ILE A 252 -34.93 -29.18 37.42
CA ILE A 252 -34.22 -30.21 38.19
C ILE A 252 -33.83 -29.65 39.56
N ALA A 253 -33.27 -28.45 39.63
CA ALA A 253 -32.88 -27.80 40.87
C ALA A 253 -34.08 -27.56 41.80
N ALA A 254 -35.21 -27.08 41.26
CA ALA A 254 -36.45 -26.90 42.01
C ALA A 254 -36.99 -28.24 42.54
N ARG A 255 -36.93 -29.31 41.73
CA ARG A 255 -37.33 -30.65 42.14
C ARG A 255 -36.43 -31.19 43.25
N THR A 256 -35.11 -31.08 43.13
CA THR A 256 -34.18 -31.57 44.15
C THR A 256 -34.32 -30.78 45.45
N PHE A 257 -34.52 -29.45 45.34
CA PHE A 257 -34.81 -28.60 46.50
C PHE A 257 -36.11 -29.02 47.20
N ALA A 258 -37.20 -29.19 46.45
CA ALA A 258 -38.47 -29.62 47.02
C ALA A 258 -38.38 -31.02 47.66
N GLN A 259 -37.67 -31.96 47.05
CA GLN A 259 -37.45 -33.28 47.62
C GLN A 259 -36.69 -33.22 48.94
N HIS A 260 -35.60 -32.44 49.00
CA HIS A 260 -34.82 -32.29 50.22
C HIS A 260 -35.63 -31.58 51.32
N TYR A 261 -36.32 -30.49 50.97
CA TYR A 261 -37.17 -29.75 51.90
C TYR A 261 -38.31 -30.61 52.46
N LEU A 262 -39.00 -31.38 51.61
CA LEU A 262 -40.07 -32.28 52.05
C LEU A 262 -39.54 -33.45 52.88
N ALA A 263 -38.35 -33.97 52.57
CA ALA A 263 -37.73 -35.05 53.32
C ALA A 263 -37.44 -34.64 54.77
N ASP A 264 -37.10 -33.37 55.02
CA ASP A 264 -36.83 -32.86 56.37
C ASP A 264 -38.11 -32.34 57.06
N LEU A 265 -39.01 -31.71 56.29
CA LEU A 265 -40.26 -31.16 56.81
C LEU A 265 -41.22 -32.26 57.27
N LEU A 266 -41.36 -33.35 56.52
CA LEU A 266 -42.31 -34.42 56.86
C LEU A 266 -42.03 -35.00 58.25
N PRO A 267 -40.81 -35.51 58.57
CA PRO A 267 -40.50 -35.99 59.92
C PRO A 267 -40.74 -34.93 61.00
N SER A 268 -40.35 -33.66 60.76
CA SER A 268 -40.54 -32.58 61.74
C SER A 268 -42.03 -32.28 62.02
N VAL A 269 -42.87 -32.27 60.99
CA VAL A 269 -44.32 -32.09 61.15
C VAL A 269 -44.93 -33.33 61.81
N TYR A 270 -44.50 -34.54 61.46
CA TYR A 270 -44.97 -35.76 62.11
C TYR A 270 -44.58 -35.83 63.58
N THR A 271 -43.37 -35.42 63.95
CA THR A 271 -42.93 -35.39 65.36
C THR A 271 -43.68 -34.33 66.14
N THR A 272 -43.81 -33.10 65.62
CA THR A 272 -44.57 -32.03 66.30
C THR A 272 -46.05 -32.40 66.46
N LEU A 273 -46.68 -32.97 65.45
CA LEU A 273 -48.08 -33.38 65.50
C LEU A 273 -48.28 -34.59 66.45
N ARG A 274 -47.28 -35.47 66.57
CA ARG A 274 -47.26 -36.55 67.57
C ARG A 274 -47.06 -36.02 68.99
N GLU A 275 -46.15 -35.07 69.20
CA GLU A 275 -45.92 -34.40 70.48
C GLU A 275 -47.15 -33.62 70.96
N HIS A 276 -47.88 -32.98 70.04
CA HIS A 276 -49.14 -32.31 70.33
C HIS A 276 -50.34 -33.26 70.51
N GLY A 277 -50.12 -34.58 70.46
CA GLY A 277 -51.13 -35.59 70.77
C GLY A 277 -52.23 -35.75 69.71
N TYR A 278 -52.03 -35.25 68.48
CA TYR A 278 -53.00 -35.43 67.39
C TYR A 278 -52.98 -36.86 66.84
N PHE A 279 -51.84 -37.54 66.90
CA PHE A 279 -51.75 -38.98 66.63
C PHE A 279 -51.93 -39.75 67.93
N TYR A 280 -53.12 -40.30 68.13
CA TYR A 280 -53.45 -41.19 69.25
C TYR A 280 -53.45 -42.65 68.77
N ASP A 281 -53.12 -43.57 69.67
CA ASP A 281 -53.35 -45.00 69.41
C ASP A 281 -54.88 -45.24 69.48
N PRO A 282 -55.52 -45.73 68.39
CA PRO A 282 -56.95 -46.02 68.40
C PRO A 282 -57.33 -47.01 69.51
N VAL A 283 -56.43 -47.90 69.92
CA VAL A 283 -56.67 -48.87 71.01
C VAL A 283 -56.69 -48.15 72.36
N GLU A 284 -55.72 -47.27 72.61
CA GLU A 284 -55.66 -46.48 73.85
C GLU A 284 -56.90 -45.59 73.97
N ARG A 285 -57.33 -44.94 72.88
CA ARG A 285 -58.52 -44.10 72.87
C ARG A 285 -59.81 -44.90 73.08
N ASP A 286 -59.93 -46.08 72.49
CA ASP A 286 -61.09 -46.96 72.68
C ASP A 286 -61.16 -47.51 74.11
N ILE A 287 -60.01 -47.78 74.73
CA ILE A 287 -59.94 -48.15 76.15
C ILE A 287 -60.38 -46.96 77.02
N GLU A 288 -59.86 -45.75 76.77
CA GLU A 288 -60.19 -44.55 77.55
C GLU A 288 -61.67 -44.14 77.41
N THR A 289 -62.23 -44.22 76.21
CA THR A 289 -63.56 -43.68 75.91
C THR A 289 -64.68 -44.73 75.95
N GLY A 290 -64.37 -45.99 75.62
CA GLY A 290 -65.33 -47.09 75.63
C GLY A 290 -65.22 -47.93 76.90
N PHE A 291 -64.05 -48.53 77.13
CA PHE A 291 -63.87 -49.53 78.18
C PHE A 291 -63.89 -48.96 79.60
N LEU A 292 -63.15 -47.89 79.88
CA LEU A 292 -63.09 -47.30 81.23
C LEU A 292 -64.46 -46.80 81.71
N PRO A 293 -65.26 -46.06 80.90
CA PRO A 293 -66.60 -45.66 81.31
C PRO A 293 -67.53 -46.84 81.51
N TRP A 294 -67.47 -47.86 80.63
CA TRP A 294 -68.25 -49.08 80.78
C TRP A 294 -67.90 -49.82 82.07
N LEU A 295 -66.61 -49.98 82.38
CA LEU A 295 -66.12 -50.63 83.59
C LEU A 295 -66.56 -49.86 84.84
N MET A 296 -66.37 -48.53 84.85
CA MET A 296 -66.78 -47.67 85.96
C MET A 296 -68.29 -47.72 86.17
N ALA A 297 -69.10 -47.70 85.10
CA ALA A 297 -70.55 -47.85 85.20
C ALA A 297 -70.95 -49.23 85.77
N HIS A 298 -70.25 -50.29 85.39
CA HIS A 298 -70.51 -51.62 85.91
C HIS A 298 -70.15 -51.74 87.41
N VAL A 299 -69.00 -51.19 87.81
CA VAL A 299 -68.60 -51.10 89.23
C VAL A 299 -69.63 -50.33 90.04
N VAL A 300 -70.07 -49.16 89.57
CA VAL A 300 -71.11 -48.36 90.23
C VAL A 300 -72.41 -49.16 90.39
N ASN A 301 -72.87 -49.84 89.34
CA ASN A 301 -74.07 -50.68 89.41
C ASN A 301 -73.92 -51.83 90.43
N THR A 302 -72.75 -52.47 90.52
CA THR A 302 -72.53 -53.49 91.56
C THR A 302 -72.53 -52.90 92.98
N LEU A 303 -72.02 -51.69 93.16
CA LEU A 303 -72.05 -50.98 94.43
C LEU A 303 -73.47 -50.56 94.80
N GLU A 304 -74.27 -50.08 93.84
CA GLU A 304 -75.68 -49.76 94.03
C GLU A 304 -76.49 -51.00 94.42
N LYS A 305 -76.33 -52.12 93.70
CA LYS A 305 -76.96 -53.39 94.09
C LYS A 305 -76.57 -53.81 95.50
N ARG A 306 -75.29 -53.64 95.87
CA ARG A 306 -74.81 -53.92 97.24
C ARG A 306 -75.40 -52.95 98.27
N TYR A 307 -75.57 -51.68 97.93
CA TYR A 307 -76.18 -50.67 98.79
C TYR A 307 -77.67 -50.97 99.02
N VAL A 308 -78.42 -51.27 97.95
CA VAL A 308 -79.82 -51.69 98.04
C VAL A 308 -79.96 -52.97 98.86
N ALA A 309 -79.11 -53.97 98.63
CA ALA A 309 -79.12 -55.20 99.43
C ALA A 309 -78.86 -54.94 100.91
N ARG A 310 -77.92 -54.03 101.24
CA ARG A 310 -77.69 -53.59 102.64
C ARG A 310 -78.89 -52.84 103.21
N ALA A 311 -79.49 -51.90 102.45
CA ALA A 311 -80.65 -51.15 102.90
C ALA A 311 -81.86 -52.05 103.17
N VAL A 312 -82.13 -53.04 102.31
CA VAL A 312 -83.18 -54.05 102.54
C VAL A 312 -82.87 -54.89 103.77
N LEU A 313 -81.61 -55.26 103.98
CA LEU A 313 -81.18 -56.02 105.16
C LEU A 313 -81.33 -55.18 106.45
N ASP A 314 -81.01 -53.89 106.41
CA ASP A 314 -81.24 -52.95 107.50
C ASP A 314 -82.73 -52.75 107.78
N MET A 315 -83.59 -52.64 106.75
CA MET A 315 -85.06 -52.61 106.91
C MET A 315 -85.59 -53.91 107.53
N LEU A 316 -85.10 -55.07 107.09
CA LEU A 316 -85.46 -56.36 107.67
C LEU A 316 -85.06 -56.46 109.15
N ILE A 317 -83.85 -56.00 109.49
CA ILE A 317 -83.41 -55.91 110.88
C ILE A 317 -84.34 -54.98 111.66
N HIS A 318 -84.69 -53.82 111.11
CA HIS A 318 -85.61 -52.87 111.74
C HIS A 318 -86.99 -53.49 112.00
N ASP A 319 -87.62 -54.11 111.01
CA ASP A 319 -88.91 -54.80 111.13
C ASP A 319 -88.87 -55.92 112.17
N VAL A 320 -87.80 -56.71 112.20
CA VAL A 320 -87.63 -57.77 113.21
C VAL A 320 -87.48 -57.18 114.61
N THR A 321 -86.74 -56.08 114.77
CA THR A 321 -86.63 -55.40 116.06
C THR A 321 -87.95 -54.76 116.50
N GLN A 322 -88.72 -54.18 115.58
CA GLN A 322 -90.01 -53.57 115.86
C GLN A 322 -91.06 -54.62 116.23
N LYS A 323 -91.13 -55.76 115.50
CA LYS A 323 -91.99 -56.89 115.90
C LYS A 323 -91.63 -57.45 117.27
N ARG A 324 -90.33 -57.49 117.62
CA ARG A 324 -89.90 -57.88 118.97
C ARG A 324 -90.28 -56.85 120.03
N LEU A 325 -90.22 -55.55 119.71
CA LEU A 325 -90.68 -54.48 120.60
C LEU A 325 -92.20 -54.57 120.83
N GLU A 326 -92.99 -54.78 119.78
CA GLU A 326 -94.44 -54.96 119.85
C GLU A 326 -94.81 -56.21 120.66
N LEU A 327 -94.10 -57.33 120.48
CA LEU A 327 -94.27 -58.52 121.32
C LEU A 327 -93.91 -58.24 122.79
N PHE A 328 -92.90 -57.43 123.06
CA PHE A 328 -92.57 -57.00 124.42
C PHE A 328 -93.63 -56.09 125.04
N GLN A 329 -94.22 -55.18 124.26
CA GLN A 329 -95.31 -54.32 124.70
C GLN A 329 -96.62 -55.10 124.91
N GLN A 330 -96.90 -56.14 124.11
CA GLN A 330 -98.00 -57.09 124.34
C GLN A 330 -97.77 -57.99 125.55
N MET A 331 -96.52 -58.18 125.98
CA MET A 331 -96.15 -58.87 127.22
C MET A 331 -96.11 -57.94 128.45
N GLN A 332 -96.54 -56.68 128.34
CA GLN A 332 -96.89 -55.85 129.50
C GLN A 332 -98.40 -55.96 129.79
N PRO A 333 -98.82 -56.79 130.77
CA PRO A 333 -100.21 -56.88 131.18
C PRO A 333 -100.65 -55.62 131.94
N HIS A 334 -101.85 -55.13 131.60
CA HIS A 334 -102.71 -54.41 132.52
C HIS A 334 -103.02 -55.30 133.73
N ASP A 335 -102.39 -55.00 134.87
CA ASP A 335 -103.01 -55.24 136.18
C ASP A 335 -103.80 -53.98 136.58
N HIS A 336 -105.06 -54.16 136.99
CA HIS A 336 -105.90 -53.13 137.60
C HIS A 336 -105.82 -53.20 139.15
N SER A 337 -105.63 -52.04 139.78
CA SER A 337 -106.12 -51.57 141.12
C SER A 337 -105.82 -52.30 142.46
N SER A 338 -105.26 -51.50 143.39
CA SER A 338 -105.56 -51.34 144.85
C SER A 338 -104.94 -52.27 145.92
N GLN A 339 -103.89 -51.76 146.57
CA GLN A 339 -103.71 -51.59 148.03
C GLN A 339 -102.65 -50.52 148.32
#